data_AF-A0A7S2ASE7-F1
#
_entry.id   AF-A0A7S2ASE7-F1
#
_cell.length_a   1.000
_cell.length_b   1.000
_cell.length_c   1.000
_cell.angle_alpha   90.00
_cell.angle_beta   90.00
_cell.angle_gamma   90.00
#
_symmetry.space_group_name_H-M   'P 1'
#
loop_
_entity.id
_entity.type
_entity.pdbx_description
1 polymer ?
#
loop_
_entity_poly.entity_id
_entity_poly.type
_entity_poly.pdbx_seq_one_letter_code
_entity_poly.pdbx_strand_id
1 'polypeptide(L)'
;MSKLFVNMTSHDAIEAPKDRSGRLVEKGDRRSSDGLNIPLVVGKVRECADHTGQVNAMAVDVVFNPWVIGRCQEDTIFKSTTGDLALTWVADECNLKIGKTGWKLIKSRYKGGLGENSDEP
;
A
#
# COMPACT_ATOMS: atom_id res chain seq x y z
N MET A 1 -17.76 13.22 4.14
CA MET A 1 -16.96 11.97 4.11
C MET A 1 -15.50 12.36 4.09
N SER A 2 -14.68 11.84 5.01
CA SER A 2 -13.23 12.09 5.01
C SER A 2 -12.55 11.19 3.97
N LYS A 3 -11.54 11.72 3.27
CA LYS A 3 -10.75 10.96 2.29
C LYS A 3 -9.67 10.16 3.02
N LEU A 4 -9.40 8.93 2.58
CA LEU A 4 -8.26 8.14 3.05
C LEU A 4 -7.29 7.92 1.89
N PHE A 5 -6.02 8.24 2.12
CA PHE A 5 -4.90 7.92 1.24
C PHE A 5 -4.14 6.73 1.82
N VAL A 6 -3.86 5.73 0.98
CA VAL A 6 -3.05 4.57 1.36
C VAL A 6 -1.79 4.61 0.51
N ASN A 7 -0.64 4.87 1.15
CA ASN A 7 0.65 4.88 0.48
C ASN A 7 1.20 3.45 0.47
N MET A 8 1.35 2.88 -0.72
CA MET A 8 2.04 1.59 -0.90
C MET A 8 3.54 1.87 -0.98
N THR A 9 4.25 1.57 0.09
CA THR A 9 5.70 1.81 0.25
C THR A 9 6.45 0.49 0.36
N SER A 10 7.79 0.56 0.41
CA SER A 10 8.61 -0.63 0.58
C SER A 10 9.82 -0.43 1.46
N HIS A 11 10.25 -1.49 2.13
CA HIS A 11 11.48 -1.52 2.91
C HIS A 11 12.10 -2.93 2.90
N ASP A 12 13.43 -3.04 2.80
CA ASP A 12 14.16 -4.33 2.71
C ASP A 12 14.02 -5.21 3.96
N ALA A 13 13.64 -4.64 5.09
CA ALA A 13 13.38 -5.38 6.33
C ALA A 13 12.10 -6.24 6.28
N ILE A 14 11.21 -6.02 5.32
CA ILE A 14 10.02 -6.85 5.14
C ILE A 14 10.42 -8.14 4.41
N GLU A 15 10.07 -9.30 4.95
CA GLU A 15 10.35 -10.59 4.32
C GLU A 15 9.75 -10.65 2.90
N ALA A 16 10.48 -11.27 1.95
CA ALA A 16 9.95 -11.50 0.62
C ALA A 16 8.71 -12.42 0.67
N PRO A 17 7.76 -12.29 -0.28
CA PRO A 17 6.60 -13.16 -0.33
C PRO A 17 6.97 -14.65 -0.39
N LYS A 18 6.08 -15.50 0.11
CA LYS A 18 6.20 -16.96 0.01
C LYS A 18 5.16 -17.49 -0.98
N ASP A 19 5.54 -18.48 -1.78
CA ASP A 19 4.59 -19.20 -2.64
C ASP A 19 3.77 -20.23 -1.85
N ARG A 20 2.89 -20.96 -2.55
CA ARG A 20 2.04 -22.00 -1.96
C ARG A 20 2.82 -23.14 -1.30
N SER A 21 4.09 -23.34 -1.67
CA SER A 21 4.99 -24.33 -1.07
C SER A 21 5.76 -23.77 0.13
N GLY A 22 5.58 -22.49 0.45
CA GLY A 22 6.30 -21.80 1.52
C GLY A 22 7.69 -21.31 1.10
N ARG A 23 8.05 -21.42 -0.19
CA ARG A 23 9.35 -20.96 -0.70
C ARG A 23 9.32 -19.44 -0.89
N LEU A 24 10.37 -18.77 -0.44
CA LEU A 24 10.56 -17.33 -0.69
C LEU A 24 10.69 -17.05 -2.18
N VAL A 25 10.03 -15.98 -2.62
CA VAL A 25 10.18 -15.46 -3.97
C VAL A 25 11.55 -14.80 -4.11
N GLU A 26 12.26 -15.15 -5.19
CA GLU A 26 13.61 -14.67 -5.46
C GLU A 26 13.61 -13.43 -6.37
N LYS A 27 14.75 -12.71 -6.39
CA LYS A 27 14.90 -11.55 -7.26
C LYS A 27 14.84 -11.98 -8.73
N GLY A 28 13.96 -11.34 -9.50
CA GLY A 28 13.76 -11.64 -10.93
C GLY A 28 12.62 -12.63 -11.21
N ASP A 29 12.09 -13.30 -10.19
CA ASP A 29 10.88 -14.10 -10.34
C ASP A 29 9.70 -13.21 -10.78
N ARG A 30 8.94 -13.68 -11.76
CA ARG A 30 7.67 -13.06 -12.18
C ARG A 30 6.52 -13.97 -11.76
N ARG A 31 5.95 -13.69 -10.58
CA ARG A 31 4.79 -14.43 -10.06
C ARG A 31 3.51 -13.61 -10.19
N SER A 32 2.38 -14.31 -10.32
CA SER A 32 1.06 -13.72 -10.07
C SER A 32 0.85 -13.54 -8.56
N SER A 33 -0.14 -12.75 -8.16
CA SER A 33 -0.52 -12.60 -6.75
C SER A 33 -1.27 -13.82 -6.21
N ASP A 34 -1.83 -14.65 -7.08
CA ASP A 34 -2.56 -15.86 -6.68
C ASP A 34 -1.63 -16.88 -6.00
N GLY A 35 -1.97 -17.23 -4.76
CA GLY A 35 -1.22 -18.20 -3.96
C GLY A 35 0.06 -17.67 -3.35
N LEU A 36 0.33 -16.35 -3.42
CA LEU A 36 1.39 -15.74 -2.65
C LEU A 36 0.89 -15.36 -1.25
N ASN A 37 1.66 -15.71 -0.24
CA ASN A 37 1.61 -15.05 1.05
C ASN A 37 2.50 -13.81 0.96
N ILE A 38 1.90 -12.63 1.04
CA ILE A 38 2.57 -11.33 0.91
C ILE A 38 2.62 -10.65 2.28
N PRO A 39 3.79 -10.62 2.96
CA PRO A 39 3.97 -9.86 4.18
C PRO A 39 3.83 -8.35 3.95
N LEU A 40 3.23 -7.67 4.92
CA LEU A 40 3.12 -6.21 4.96
C LEU A 40 3.10 -5.70 6.39
N VAL A 41 3.34 -4.41 6.57
CA VAL A 41 3.15 -3.69 7.84
C VAL A 41 2.23 -2.50 7.59
N VAL A 42 1.20 -2.35 8.42
CA VAL A 42 0.32 -1.17 8.41
C VAL A 42 0.85 -0.14 9.41
N GLY A 43 1.11 1.07 8.90
CA GLY A 43 1.54 2.21 9.71
C GLY A 43 0.38 2.84 10.48
N LYS A 44 0.71 3.83 11.32
CA LYS A 44 -0.31 4.62 12.02
C LYS A 44 -1.07 5.52 11.05
N VAL A 45 -2.38 5.62 11.25
CA VAL A 45 -3.21 6.62 10.57
C VAL A 45 -2.84 8.01 11.07
N ARG A 46 -2.76 8.96 10.14
CA ARG A 46 -2.47 10.37 10.44
C ARG A 46 -3.35 11.29 9.63
N GLU A 47 -3.65 12.46 10.17
CA GLU A 47 -4.36 13.51 9.44
C GLU A 47 -3.44 14.14 8.40
N CYS A 48 -4.00 14.52 7.25
CA CYS A 48 -3.27 15.21 6.20
C CYS A 48 -4.15 16.21 5.45
N ALA A 49 -3.51 17.19 4.83
CA ALA A 49 -4.17 18.09 3.91
C ALA A 49 -4.58 17.35 2.62
N ASP A 50 -5.72 17.71 2.05
CA ASP A 50 -6.04 17.33 0.68
C ASP A 50 -5.51 18.37 -0.33
N HIS A 51 -5.85 18.22 -1.61
CA HIS A 51 -5.44 19.13 -2.68
C HIS A 51 -5.85 20.62 -2.49
N THR A 52 -6.77 20.91 -1.55
CA THR A 52 -7.20 22.28 -1.22
C THR A 52 -6.35 22.92 -0.12
N GLY A 53 -5.40 22.17 0.47
CA GLY A 53 -4.62 22.60 1.62
C GLY A 53 -5.34 22.46 2.97
N GLN A 54 -6.62 22.04 2.97
CA GLN A 54 -7.37 21.80 4.19
C GLN A 54 -7.05 20.43 4.79
N VAL A 55 -6.77 20.38 6.09
CA VAL A 55 -6.59 19.14 6.87
C VAL A 55 -7.95 18.47 7.08
N ASN A 56 -8.38 17.69 6.08
CA ASN A 56 -9.69 17.03 6.04
C ASN A 56 -9.61 15.57 5.55
N ALA A 57 -8.40 15.06 5.38
CA ALA A 57 -8.12 13.72 4.92
C ALA A 57 -7.22 12.97 5.92
N MET A 58 -7.12 11.66 5.72
CA MET A 58 -6.22 10.79 6.45
C MET A 58 -5.24 10.13 5.49
N ALA A 59 -4.05 9.82 5.97
CA ALA A 59 -3.06 9.02 5.27
C ALA A 59 -2.61 7.84 6.15
N VAL A 60 -2.24 6.74 5.51
CA VAL A 60 -1.65 5.56 6.14
C VAL A 60 -0.65 4.95 5.19
N ASP A 61 0.43 4.41 5.74
CA ASP A 61 1.45 3.73 4.95
C ASP A 61 1.28 2.22 5.10
N VAL A 62 1.36 1.50 3.99
CA VAL A 62 1.46 0.05 3.97
C VAL A 62 2.81 -0.29 3.37
N VAL A 63 3.67 -0.91 4.19
CA VAL A 63 5.06 -1.21 3.84
C VAL A 63 5.15 -2.66 3.38
N PHE A 64 5.60 -2.87 2.16
CA PHE A 64 5.83 -4.18 1.57
C PHE A 64 7.33 -4.46 1.39
N ASN A 65 7.67 -5.68 0.98
CA ASN A 65 9.00 -5.94 0.42
C ASN A 65 9.17 -5.22 -0.95
N PRO A 66 10.35 -4.69 -1.29
CA PRO A 66 10.59 -4.00 -2.58
C PRO A 66 10.26 -4.83 -3.81
N TRP A 67 10.39 -6.16 -3.75
CA TRP A 67 9.98 -7.06 -4.83
C TRP A 67 8.49 -6.90 -5.18
N VAL A 68 7.63 -6.74 -4.16
CA VAL A 68 6.17 -6.58 -4.34
C VAL A 68 5.86 -5.28 -5.05
N ILE A 69 6.49 -4.18 -4.64
CA ILE A 69 6.30 -2.86 -5.27
C ILE A 69 6.83 -2.86 -6.70
N GLY A 70 7.99 -3.48 -6.94
CA GLY A 70 8.52 -3.70 -8.29
C GLY A 70 7.53 -4.48 -9.17
N ARG A 71 6.96 -5.57 -8.65
CA ARG A 71 5.96 -6.35 -9.37
C ARG A 71 4.68 -5.56 -9.67
N CYS A 72 4.24 -4.70 -8.75
CA CYS A 72 3.12 -3.78 -8.97
C CYS A 72 3.40 -2.79 -10.12
N GLN A 73 4.65 -2.33 -10.29
CA GLN A 73 5.00 -1.41 -11.38
C GLN A 73 4.87 -2.08 -12.76
N GLU A 74 5.13 -3.37 -12.83
CA GLU A 74 5.13 -4.14 -14.08
C GLU A 74 3.78 -4.77 -14.44
N ASP A 75 2.90 -4.99 -13.46
CA ASP A 75 1.65 -5.71 -13.66
C ASP A 75 0.47 -5.04 -12.93
N THR A 76 -0.49 -4.56 -13.73
CA THR A 76 -1.68 -3.86 -13.25
C THR A 76 -2.63 -4.76 -12.45
N ILE A 77 -2.74 -6.05 -12.78
CA ILE A 77 -3.59 -6.99 -12.05
C ILE A 77 -2.95 -7.28 -10.69
N PHE A 78 -1.63 -7.51 -10.68
CA PHE A 78 -0.88 -7.66 -9.44
C PHE A 78 -0.99 -6.42 -8.55
N LYS A 79 -0.87 -5.22 -9.15
CA LYS A 79 -1.07 -3.94 -8.44
C LYS A 79 -2.47 -3.81 -7.85
N SER A 80 -3.51 -4.13 -8.61
CA SER A 80 -4.90 -4.05 -8.14
C SER A 80 -5.15 -4.98 -6.95
N THR A 81 -4.76 -6.25 -7.09
CA THR A 81 -4.94 -7.26 -6.03
C THR A 81 -4.11 -6.94 -4.77
N THR A 82 -2.90 -6.41 -4.92
CA THR A 82 -2.08 -5.93 -3.79
C THR A 82 -2.68 -4.69 -3.14
N GLY A 83 -3.32 -3.81 -3.91
CA GLY A 83 -4.08 -2.67 -3.40
C GLY A 83 -5.30 -3.11 -2.56
N ASP A 84 -6.05 -4.10 -3.04
CA ASP A 84 -7.18 -4.67 -2.29
C ASP A 84 -6.72 -5.36 -1.00
N LEU A 85 -5.58 -6.05 -1.03
CA LEU A 85 -4.92 -6.62 0.16
C LEU A 85 -4.57 -5.51 1.17
N ALA A 86 -3.93 -4.44 0.72
CA ALA A 86 -3.56 -3.30 1.57
C ALA A 86 -4.79 -2.68 2.24
N LEU A 87 -5.86 -2.43 1.48
CA LEU A 87 -7.10 -1.86 1.99
C LEU A 87 -7.77 -2.77 3.03
N THR A 88 -7.71 -4.08 2.82
CA THR A 88 -8.25 -5.08 3.76
C THR A 88 -7.55 -4.98 5.11
N TRP A 89 -6.20 -4.99 5.11
CA TRP A 89 -5.42 -4.91 6.35
C TRP A 89 -5.52 -3.55 7.03
N VAL A 90 -5.56 -2.44 6.26
CA VAL A 90 -5.80 -1.11 6.84
C VAL A 90 -7.16 -1.05 7.51
N ALA A 91 -8.22 -1.58 6.88
CA ALA A 91 -9.56 -1.59 7.48
C ALA A 91 -9.57 -2.37 8.81
N ASP A 92 -8.89 -3.52 8.85
CA ASP A 92 -8.84 -4.40 10.02
C ASP A 92 -7.96 -3.81 11.14
N GLU A 93 -6.67 -3.56 10.87
CA GLU A 93 -5.70 -3.11 11.90
C GLU A 93 -5.99 -1.71 12.42
N CYS A 94 -6.54 -0.81 11.59
CA CYS A 94 -6.89 0.55 12.00
C CYS A 94 -8.36 0.69 12.42
N ASN A 95 -9.14 -0.40 12.41
CA ASN A 95 -10.56 -0.41 12.72
C ASN A 95 -11.36 0.66 11.93
N LEU A 96 -11.07 0.78 10.63
CA LEU A 96 -11.67 1.75 9.73
C LEU A 96 -12.73 1.11 8.83
N LYS A 97 -13.85 1.82 8.65
CA LYS A 97 -14.87 1.43 7.65
C LYS A 97 -14.50 1.99 6.29
N ILE A 98 -13.78 1.18 5.51
CA ILE A 98 -13.36 1.54 4.14
C ILE A 98 -14.34 0.95 3.13
N GLY A 99 -14.76 1.76 2.15
CA GLY A 99 -15.54 1.27 1.03
C GLY A 99 -14.71 0.26 0.22
N LYS A 100 -15.20 -0.97 0.08
CA LYS A 100 -14.51 -2.04 -0.65
C LYS A 100 -14.40 -1.78 -2.17
N THR A 101 -15.15 -0.84 -2.69
CA THR A 101 -15.19 -0.48 -4.11
C THR A 101 -14.98 1.03 -4.29
N GLY A 102 -14.48 1.43 -5.46
CA GLY A 102 -14.35 2.84 -5.82
C GLY A 102 -13.06 3.53 -5.34
N TRP A 103 -12.06 2.77 -4.88
CA TRP A 103 -10.71 3.32 -4.74
C TRP A 103 -10.12 3.61 -6.13
N LYS A 104 -9.22 4.58 -6.20
CA LYS A 104 -8.55 4.97 -7.45
C LYS A 104 -7.07 5.24 -7.20
N LEU A 105 -6.24 4.92 -8.18
CA LEU A 105 -4.86 5.37 -8.21
C LEU A 105 -4.82 6.88 -8.47
N ILE A 106 -4.05 7.60 -7.66
CA ILE A 106 -3.80 9.03 -7.84
C ILE A 106 -2.43 9.24 -8.48
N LYS A 107 -2.23 10.41 -9.12
CA LYS A 107 -0.95 10.76 -9.76
C LYS A 107 0.16 11.16 -8.77
N SER A 108 -0.17 11.29 -7.49
CA SER A 108 0.77 11.66 -6.43
C SER A 108 1.54 10.42 -5.98
N ARG A 109 2.84 10.59 -5.70
CA ARG A 109 3.71 9.50 -5.26
C ARG A 109 3.46 9.10 -3.80
N TYR A 110 3.10 10.08 -2.96
CA TYR A 110 2.93 9.88 -1.53
C TYR A 110 2.05 10.99 -0.94
N LYS A 111 1.38 10.70 0.18
CA LYS A 111 0.49 11.65 0.89
C LYS A 111 0.69 11.63 2.39
N GLY A 112 0.64 12.80 3.02
CA GLY A 112 0.70 12.98 4.48
C GLY A 112 2.11 12.84 5.03
N GLY A 113 3.14 13.14 4.23
CA GLY A 113 4.54 12.99 4.57
C GLY A 113 5.21 14.20 5.22
N LEU A 114 6.53 14.05 5.43
CA LEU A 114 7.45 15.06 5.95
C LEU A 114 8.18 15.76 4.79
N GLY A 115 7.48 16.63 4.06
CA GLY A 115 8.06 17.46 3.00
C GLY A 115 7.25 18.76 2.86
N GLU A 116 7.74 19.76 2.14
CA GLU A 116 7.02 21.04 1.95
C GLU A 116 5.60 20.83 1.41
N ASN A 117 5.41 19.80 0.58
CA ASN A 117 4.11 19.43 0.01
C ASN A 117 3.48 18.19 0.67
N SER A 118 4.03 17.74 1.81
CA SER A 118 3.61 16.53 2.52
C SER A 118 3.60 15.27 1.64
N ASP A 119 4.61 15.12 0.79
CA ASP A 119 4.76 14.06 -0.21
C ASP A 119 6.06 13.26 -0.10
N GLU A 120 6.76 13.36 1.03
CA GLU A 120 7.97 12.59 1.36
C GLU A 120 7.72 11.66 2.55
N PRO A 121 8.01 10.34 2.46
CA PRO A 121 7.77 9.38 3.54
C PRO A 121 8.51 9.66 4.85
#